data_AF-A0A3D3EU89-F1
#
_entry.id   AF-A0A3D3EU89-F1
#
_cell.length_a   1.000
_cell.length_b   1.000
_cell.length_c   1.000
_cell.angle_alpha   90.00
_cell.angle_beta   90.00
_cell.angle_gamma   90.00
#
_symmetry.space_group_name_H-M   'P 1'
#
loop_
_entity.id
_entity.type
_entity.pdbx_description
1 polymer ?
#
loop_
_entity_poly.entity_id
_entity_poly.type
_entity_poly.pdbx_seq_one_letter_code
_entity_poly.pdbx_strand_id
1 'polypeptide(L)'
;MAKNVNVWIDGHHLEVPDTTTIIEAADKYGIYIPRLCYHPDLPPTANCGVCVVDIEGSPVPKRACCTPVAEGMKIHSNSMKLRSYRKTLVEMILSNHEVVCPTCSANNKCELQTLANNLGVDPDTLPNILKKKPVDYSSPSIVRDPNKCIACGRCITVCNEVQTVYALTNSDRGIGSEVTTAFGLGMAQSPCVNCGQCTVYCPTGALRERSEIDEVWEAILDPEKHVIVQEAPSIRVSLGEEFGMPLGSVTPKKMYAALRKIGFDSVMDTNFTADLTIME
;
A
#
# COMPACT_ATOMS: atom_id res chain seq x y z
N MET A 1 -9.74 -25.40 -20.17
CA MET A 1 -10.19 -24.14 -20.78
C MET A 1 -11.11 -23.48 -19.78
N ALA A 2 -10.87 -22.21 -19.44
CA ALA A 2 -11.78 -21.47 -18.57
C ALA A 2 -13.14 -21.34 -19.27
N LYS A 3 -14.23 -21.60 -18.55
CA LYS A 3 -15.59 -21.47 -19.10
C LYS A 3 -16.13 -20.10 -18.68
N ASN A 4 -16.74 -19.37 -19.61
CA ASN A 4 -17.47 -18.16 -19.25
C ASN A 4 -18.70 -18.55 -18.43
N VAL A 5 -18.91 -17.82 -17.34
CA VAL A 5 -20.04 -17.99 -16.44
C VAL A 5 -20.80 -16.69 -16.26
N ASN A 6 -22.12 -16.80 -16.12
CA ASN A 6 -23.01 -15.69 -15.83
C ASN A 6 -23.12 -15.47 -14.33
N VAL A 7 -22.82 -14.27 -13.88
CA VAL A 7 -22.96 -13.86 -12.48
C VAL A 7 -23.69 -12.52 -12.36
N TRP A 8 -24.27 -12.29 -11.19
CA TRP A 8 -24.95 -11.05 -10.86
C TRP A 8 -24.30 -10.43 -9.63
N ILE A 9 -23.78 -9.21 -9.76
CA ILE A 9 -23.19 -8.45 -8.63
C ILE A 9 -24.01 -7.18 -8.45
N ASP A 10 -24.66 -7.03 -7.29
CA ASP A 10 -25.55 -5.90 -6.97
C ASP A 10 -26.58 -5.63 -8.08
N GLY A 11 -27.15 -6.70 -8.64
CA GLY A 11 -28.15 -6.65 -9.72
C GLY A 11 -27.58 -6.48 -11.14
N HIS A 12 -26.29 -6.20 -11.30
CA HIS A 12 -25.64 -6.11 -12.61
C HIS A 12 -25.27 -7.50 -13.10
N HIS A 13 -25.62 -7.82 -14.35
CA HIS A 13 -25.23 -9.07 -15.01
C HIS A 13 -23.83 -8.94 -15.63
N LEU A 14 -22.96 -9.92 -15.34
CA LEU A 14 -21.60 -10.00 -15.84
C LEU A 14 -21.35 -11.38 -16.45
N GLU A 15 -20.64 -11.41 -17.56
CA GLU A 15 -20.09 -12.63 -18.15
C GLU A 15 -18.56 -12.60 -18.01
N VAL A 16 -18.02 -13.52 -17.22
CA VAL A 16 -16.58 -13.59 -16.91
C VAL A 16 -16.08 -15.03 -16.89
N PRO A 17 -14.77 -15.27 -17.12
CA PRO A 17 -14.20 -16.61 -16.93
C PRO A 17 -14.38 -17.11 -15.49
N ASP A 18 -14.71 -18.38 -15.31
CA ASP A 18 -14.87 -19.08 -14.03
C ASP A 18 -13.60 -19.07 -13.14
N THR A 19 -12.45 -18.76 -13.72
CA THR A 19 -11.19 -18.53 -13.01
C THR A 19 -11.09 -17.16 -12.34
N THR A 20 -11.98 -16.22 -12.66
CA THR A 20 -11.97 -14.85 -12.14
C THR A 20 -12.52 -14.82 -10.72
N THR A 21 -11.88 -14.11 -9.81
CA THR A 21 -12.42 -13.92 -8.46
C THR A 21 -13.57 -12.91 -8.45
N ILE A 22 -14.42 -12.96 -7.42
CA ILE A 22 -15.53 -12.01 -7.28
C ILE A 22 -15.03 -10.55 -7.29
N ILE A 23 -13.89 -10.27 -6.65
CA ILE A 23 -13.36 -8.90 -6.57
C ILE A 23 -12.89 -8.40 -7.94
N GLU A 24 -12.23 -9.24 -8.73
CA GLU A 24 -11.77 -8.90 -10.08
C GLU A 24 -12.94 -8.72 -11.05
N ALA A 25 -13.98 -9.56 -10.92
CA ALA A 25 -15.20 -9.41 -11.70
C ALA A 25 -15.91 -8.08 -11.38
N ALA A 26 -15.98 -7.71 -10.09
CA ALA A 26 -16.55 -6.44 -9.65
C ALA A 26 -15.77 -5.23 -10.18
N ASP A 27 -14.42 -5.28 -10.12
CA ASP A 27 -13.55 -4.19 -10.60
C ASP A 27 -13.71 -3.91 -12.09
N LYS A 28 -13.83 -4.96 -12.92
CA LYS A 28 -14.03 -4.83 -14.38
C LYS A 28 -15.28 -4.03 -14.74
N TYR A 29 -16.28 -4.00 -13.86
CA TYR A 29 -17.54 -3.31 -14.06
C TYR A 29 -17.69 -2.06 -13.18
N GLY A 30 -16.62 -1.62 -12.51
CA GLY A 30 -16.62 -0.43 -11.67
C GLY A 30 -17.38 -0.58 -10.34
N ILE A 31 -17.65 -1.82 -9.90
CA ILE A 31 -18.28 -2.10 -8.61
C ILE A 31 -17.21 -2.18 -7.53
N TYR A 32 -17.10 -1.16 -6.70
CA TYR A 32 -16.09 -1.13 -5.64
C TYR A 32 -16.49 -1.97 -4.42
N ILE A 33 -15.81 -3.10 -4.24
CA ILE A 33 -15.85 -3.87 -2.98
C ILE A 33 -14.76 -3.34 -2.03
N PRO A 34 -15.09 -2.95 -0.78
CA PRO A 34 -14.10 -2.53 0.21
C PRO A 34 -13.00 -3.58 0.43
N ARG A 35 -11.75 -3.15 0.49
CA ARG A 35 -10.57 -4.04 0.56
C ARG A 35 -9.41 -3.37 1.29
N LEU A 36 -8.46 -4.18 1.76
CA LEU A 36 -7.28 -3.67 2.48
C LEU A 36 -6.02 -4.54 2.34
N CYS A 37 -6.14 -5.87 2.29
CA CYS A 37 -4.98 -6.75 2.06
C CYS A 37 -4.84 -7.19 0.59
N TYR A 38 -5.90 -7.05 -0.21
CA TYR A 38 -5.88 -7.35 -1.65
C TYR A 38 -5.23 -6.22 -2.43
N HIS A 39 -4.34 -6.55 -3.36
CA HIS A 39 -3.78 -5.64 -4.35
C HIS A 39 -3.89 -6.33 -5.72
N PRO A 40 -4.28 -5.64 -6.81
CA PRO A 40 -4.47 -6.28 -8.12
C PRO A 40 -3.21 -6.96 -8.65
N ASP A 41 -2.04 -6.41 -8.36
CA ASP A 41 -0.75 -6.97 -8.81
C ASP A 41 -0.20 -8.11 -7.93
N LEU A 42 -0.90 -8.49 -6.85
CA LEU A 42 -0.45 -9.53 -5.93
C LEU A 42 -1.50 -10.62 -5.77
N PRO A 43 -1.10 -11.89 -5.56
CA PRO A 43 -2.04 -12.92 -5.17
C PRO A 43 -2.73 -12.56 -3.84
N PRO A 44 -4.01 -12.95 -3.67
CA PRO A 44 -4.79 -12.56 -2.52
C PRO A 44 -4.29 -13.26 -1.25
N THR A 45 -3.85 -12.46 -0.26
CA THR A 45 -3.48 -13.01 1.06
C THR A 45 -4.69 -13.48 1.87
N ALA A 46 -5.87 -12.95 1.55
CA ALA A 46 -7.12 -13.20 2.28
C ALA A 46 -7.00 -13.01 3.80
N ASN A 47 -6.14 -12.12 4.30
CA ASN A 47 -5.94 -11.88 5.74
C ASN A 47 -7.04 -10.98 6.36
N CYS A 48 -7.29 -9.80 5.79
CA CYS A 48 -8.06 -8.74 6.50
C CYS A 48 -9.58 -8.97 6.62
N GLY A 49 -10.21 -9.71 5.70
CA GLY A 49 -11.65 -9.99 5.71
C GLY A 49 -12.56 -8.82 5.31
N VAL A 50 -12.02 -7.65 5.00
CA VAL A 50 -12.80 -6.46 4.63
C VAL A 50 -13.64 -6.68 3.36
N CYS A 51 -13.14 -7.50 2.43
CA CYS A 51 -13.79 -7.81 1.15
C CYS A 51 -14.90 -8.86 1.23
N VAL A 52 -15.48 -9.10 2.41
CA VAL A 52 -16.61 -10.04 2.54
C VAL A 52 -17.81 -9.58 1.72
N VAL A 53 -18.49 -10.53 1.07
CA VAL A 53 -19.74 -10.35 0.31
C VAL A 53 -20.72 -11.45 0.66
N ASP A 54 -22.01 -11.18 0.51
CA ASP A 54 -23.06 -12.18 0.65
C ASP A 54 -23.31 -12.85 -0.71
N ILE A 55 -23.43 -14.17 -0.72
CA ILE A 55 -23.78 -14.95 -1.92
C ILE A 55 -25.12 -15.63 -1.64
N GLU A 56 -26.11 -15.50 -2.52
CA GLU A 56 -27.42 -16.13 -2.35
C GLU A 56 -27.27 -17.65 -2.16
N GLY A 57 -27.99 -18.20 -1.18
CA GLY A 57 -27.88 -19.62 -0.79
C GLY A 57 -26.68 -19.96 0.09
N SER A 58 -25.74 -19.03 0.32
CA SER A 58 -24.65 -19.23 1.29
C SER A 58 -25.06 -18.75 2.69
N PRO A 59 -24.87 -19.56 3.75
CA PRO A 59 -25.22 -19.16 5.11
C PRO A 59 -24.24 -18.14 5.70
N VAL A 60 -23.03 -18.02 5.13
CA VAL A 60 -21.95 -17.18 5.64
C VAL A 60 -21.38 -16.28 4.53
N PRO A 61 -20.98 -15.04 4.85
CA PRO A 61 -20.28 -14.19 3.91
C PRO A 61 -18.98 -14.85 3.42
N LYS A 62 -18.62 -14.60 2.16
CA LYS A 62 -17.38 -15.12 1.55
C LYS A 62 -16.44 -13.97 1.22
N ARG A 63 -15.13 -14.21 1.27
CA ARG A 63 -14.11 -13.21 0.92
C ARG A 63 -14.04 -13.09 -0.60
N ALA A 64 -14.39 -11.92 -1.14
CA ALA A 64 -14.43 -11.71 -2.59
C ALA A 64 -13.06 -11.86 -3.27
N CYS A 65 -11.98 -11.56 -2.56
CA CYS A 65 -10.63 -11.55 -3.14
C CYS A 65 -10.07 -12.92 -3.51
N CYS A 66 -10.59 -14.01 -2.96
CA CYS A 66 -10.08 -15.36 -3.18
C CYS A 66 -11.19 -16.38 -3.53
N THR A 67 -12.41 -15.90 -3.77
CA THR A 67 -13.53 -16.76 -4.15
C THR A 67 -13.74 -16.63 -5.66
N PRO A 68 -13.51 -17.70 -6.45
CA PRO A 68 -13.84 -17.71 -7.87
C PRO A 68 -15.35 -17.58 -8.10
N VAL A 69 -15.71 -16.97 -9.21
CA VAL A 69 -17.09 -16.89 -9.70
C VAL A 69 -17.59 -18.22 -10.24
N ALA A 70 -18.87 -18.51 -10.08
CA ALA A 70 -19.51 -19.70 -10.65
C ALA A 70 -20.85 -19.35 -11.30
N GLU A 71 -21.29 -20.17 -12.25
CA GLU A 71 -22.54 -19.98 -12.99
C GLU A 71 -23.74 -19.77 -12.06
N GLY A 72 -24.51 -18.72 -12.32
CA GLY A 72 -25.72 -18.41 -11.56
C GLY A 72 -25.47 -17.72 -10.22
N MET A 73 -24.22 -17.42 -9.85
CA MET A 73 -23.93 -16.71 -8.59
C MET A 73 -24.60 -15.33 -8.58
N LYS A 74 -25.33 -15.06 -7.48
CA LYS A 74 -25.87 -13.75 -7.15
C LYS A 74 -25.20 -13.24 -5.89
N ILE A 75 -24.51 -12.11 -6.03
CA ILE A 75 -23.61 -11.56 -5.04
C ILE A 75 -24.13 -10.18 -4.64
N HIS A 76 -24.22 -9.97 -3.33
CA HIS A 76 -24.58 -8.68 -2.73
C HIS A 76 -23.35 -8.14 -2.01
N SER A 77 -22.84 -6.99 -2.45
CA SER A 77 -21.62 -6.39 -1.89
C SER A 77 -21.93 -5.43 -0.75
N ASN A 78 -23.18 -4.98 -0.62
CA ASN A 78 -23.62 -4.00 0.35
C ASN A 78 -24.91 -4.43 1.07
N SER A 79 -24.81 -4.61 2.39
CA SER A 79 -25.94 -4.89 3.28
C SER A 79 -25.61 -4.36 4.67
N MET A 80 -26.62 -4.14 5.52
CA MET A 80 -26.38 -3.73 6.91
C MET A 80 -25.51 -4.73 7.68
N LYS A 81 -25.69 -6.03 7.38
CA LYS A 81 -24.87 -7.12 7.93
C LYS A 81 -23.41 -6.99 7.50
N LEU A 82 -23.13 -6.80 6.20
CA LEU A 82 -21.78 -6.64 5.67
C LEU A 82 -21.11 -5.37 6.18
N ARG A 83 -21.85 -4.26 6.26
CA ARG A 83 -21.34 -2.99 6.80
C ARG A 83 -20.92 -3.14 8.27
N SER A 84 -21.75 -3.77 9.09
CA SER A 84 -21.41 -4.07 10.49
C SER A 84 -20.17 -4.96 10.60
N TYR A 85 -20.09 -6.02 9.79
CA TYR A 85 -18.94 -6.93 9.76
C TYR A 85 -17.63 -6.19 9.43
N ARG A 86 -17.65 -5.36 8.39
CA ARG A 86 -16.49 -4.56 7.96
C ARG A 86 -16.09 -3.54 9.02
N LYS A 87 -17.07 -2.87 9.64
CA LYS A 87 -16.82 -1.90 10.72
C LYS A 87 -16.09 -2.57 11.89
N THR A 88 -16.59 -3.72 12.38
CA THR A 88 -15.92 -4.48 13.45
C THR A 88 -14.51 -4.93 13.07
N LEU A 89 -14.29 -5.40 11.83
CA LEU A 89 -12.94 -5.79 11.38
C LEU A 89 -11.97 -4.60 11.40
N VAL A 90 -12.41 -3.42 10.97
CA VAL A 90 -11.56 -2.22 10.97
C VAL A 90 -11.32 -1.72 12.40
N GLU A 91 -12.32 -1.76 13.29
CA GLU A 91 -12.15 -1.47 14.72
C GLU A 91 -11.11 -2.41 15.36
N MET A 92 -11.15 -3.71 15.04
CA MET A 92 -10.16 -4.68 15.51
C MET A 92 -8.75 -4.42 14.97
N ILE A 93 -8.63 -3.94 13.73
CA ILE A 93 -7.34 -3.54 13.17
C ILE A 93 -6.81 -2.30 13.91
N LEU A 94 -7.67 -1.30 14.13
CA LEU A 94 -7.30 -0.05 14.79
C LEU A 94 -6.94 -0.24 16.27
N SER A 95 -7.55 -1.20 16.97
CA SER A 95 -7.21 -1.50 18.36
C SER A 95 -5.76 -1.98 18.55
N ASN A 96 -5.13 -2.49 17.49
CA ASN A 96 -3.73 -2.89 17.46
C ASN A 96 -2.90 -2.05 16.48
N HIS A 97 -3.28 -0.78 16.25
CA HIS A 97 -2.61 0.15 15.35
C HIS A 97 -2.42 1.50 16.03
N GLU A 98 -1.25 2.14 15.83
CA GLU A 98 -1.00 3.47 16.35
C GLU A 98 -1.67 4.54 15.46
N VAL A 99 -2.76 5.12 15.96
CA VAL A 99 -3.54 6.14 15.23
C VAL A 99 -2.98 7.54 15.51
N VAL A 100 -1.94 7.92 14.76
CA VAL A 100 -1.32 9.26 14.78
C VAL A 100 -1.35 9.90 13.40
N CYS A 101 -2.53 9.90 12.76
CA CYS A 101 -2.69 10.26 11.35
C CYS A 101 -2.09 11.63 10.96
N PRO A 102 -2.25 12.73 11.72
CA PRO A 102 -1.75 14.04 11.30
C PRO A 102 -0.22 14.10 11.08
N THR A 103 0.54 13.29 11.81
CA THR A 103 2.01 13.23 11.73
C THR A 103 2.52 12.00 10.98
N CYS A 104 1.62 11.15 10.49
CA CYS A 104 1.97 9.94 9.76
C CYS A 104 2.39 10.28 8.32
N SER A 105 3.47 9.68 7.81
CA SER A 105 3.91 9.87 6.41
C SER A 105 2.88 9.41 5.38
N ALA A 106 2.00 8.47 5.76
CA ALA A 106 0.93 7.98 4.88
C ALA A 106 -0.35 8.82 4.98
N ASN A 107 -0.35 9.95 5.68
CA ASN A 107 -1.54 10.80 5.80
C ASN A 107 -2.08 11.20 4.41
N ASN A 108 -3.40 11.15 4.23
CA ASN A 108 -4.10 11.37 2.96
C ASN A 108 -3.86 10.32 1.86
N LYS A 109 -2.94 9.37 2.05
CA LYS A 109 -2.67 8.26 1.12
C LYS A 109 -2.94 6.88 1.73
N CYS A 110 -3.27 6.84 3.03
CA CYS A 110 -3.46 5.60 3.78
C CYS A 110 -4.81 4.95 3.42
N GLU A 111 -4.76 3.70 2.95
CA GLU A 111 -5.95 2.91 2.62
C GLU A 111 -6.77 2.61 3.88
N LEU A 112 -6.12 2.35 5.02
CA LEU A 112 -6.80 2.11 6.30
C LEU A 112 -7.54 3.37 6.78
N GLN A 113 -6.91 4.54 6.67
CA GLN A 113 -7.53 5.83 7.05
C GLN A 113 -8.78 6.08 6.19
N THR A 114 -8.66 5.91 4.87
CA THR A 114 -9.77 6.08 3.93
C THR A 114 -10.90 5.10 4.23
N LEU A 115 -10.58 3.83 4.49
CA LEU A 115 -11.57 2.80 4.80
C LEU A 115 -12.28 3.07 6.14
N ALA A 116 -11.56 3.47 7.18
CA ALA A 116 -12.13 3.80 8.48
C ALA A 116 -13.10 4.99 8.38
N ASN A 117 -12.71 6.03 7.65
CA ASN A 117 -13.55 7.20 7.39
C ASN A 117 -14.84 6.83 6.64
N ASN A 118 -14.74 6.03 5.56
CA ASN A 118 -15.89 5.60 4.77
C ASN A 118 -16.89 4.74 5.57
N LEU A 119 -16.40 3.96 6.53
CA LEU A 119 -17.24 3.12 7.39
C LEU A 119 -17.79 3.87 8.60
N GLY A 120 -17.26 5.06 8.94
CA GLY A 120 -17.61 5.78 10.17
C GLY A 120 -17.17 5.01 11.40
N VAL A 121 -15.94 4.51 11.36
CA VAL A 121 -15.30 3.80 12.48
C VAL A 121 -14.76 4.83 13.47
N ASP A 122 -15.03 4.60 14.76
CA ASP A 122 -14.38 5.34 15.84
C ASP A 122 -13.24 4.45 16.39
N PRO A 123 -11.97 4.90 16.34
CA PRO A 123 -10.82 4.12 16.81
C PRO A 123 -10.89 3.77 18.30
N ASP A 124 -11.65 4.53 19.10
CA ASP A 124 -11.79 4.33 20.55
C ASP A 124 -12.92 3.36 20.91
N THR A 125 -13.63 2.80 19.93
CA THR A 125 -14.72 1.82 20.14
C THR A 125 -14.25 0.57 20.86
N LEU A 126 -13.03 0.11 20.57
CA LEU A 126 -12.42 -1.06 21.19
C LEU A 126 -11.20 -0.63 22.02
N PRO A 127 -10.91 -1.33 23.13
CA PRO A 127 -9.74 -1.03 23.93
C PRO A 127 -8.47 -1.23 23.11
N ASN A 128 -7.56 -0.26 23.19
CA ASN A 128 -6.26 -0.37 22.54
C ASN A 128 -5.44 -1.49 23.19
N ILE A 129 -5.04 -2.48 22.39
CA ILE A 129 -4.23 -3.64 22.78
C ILE A 129 -2.80 -3.58 22.25
N LEU A 130 -2.45 -2.51 21.52
CA LEU A 130 -1.15 -2.35 20.89
C LEU A 130 -0.04 -2.35 21.95
N LYS A 131 0.87 -3.30 21.81
CA LYS A 131 2.15 -3.30 22.53
C LYS A 131 3.18 -2.60 21.67
N LYS A 132 3.61 -1.41 22.09
CA LYS A 132 4.60 -0.63 21.34
C LYS A 132 5.90 -1.40 21.16
N LYS A 133 6.38 -1.44 19.92
CA LYS A 133 7.63 -2.04 19.51
C LYS A 133 8.58 -0.97 18.98
N PRO A 134 9.91 -1.15 19.09
CA PRO A 134 10.86 -0.20 18.55
C PRO A 134 10.70 -0.09 17.04
N VAL A 135 10.82 1.14 16.54
CA VAL A 135 10.88 1.41 15.09
C VAL A 135 12.28 1.03 14.59
N ASP A 136 12.33 0.33 13.47
CA ASP A 136 13.56 -0.13 12.86
C ASP A 136 14.07 0.91 11.85
N TYR A 137 15.17 1.56 12.23
CA TYR A 137 15.93 2.54 11.45
C TYR A 137 17.26 1.96 10.92
N SER A 138 17.45 0.65 10.99
CA SER A 138 18.74 0.03 10.67
C SER A 138 19.10 0.18 9.18
N SER A 139 18.12 0.12 8.27
CA SER A 139 18.36 0.26 6.83
C SER A 139 18.66 1.72 6.45
N PRO A 140 19.55 1.94 5.47
CA PRO A 140 19.80 3.28 4.93
C PRO A 140 18.59 3.83 4.16
N SER A 141 17.71 2.98 3.64
CA SER A 141 16.68 3.39 2.69
C SER A 141 15.25 3.20 3.20
N ILE A 142 15.01 2.22 4.08
CA ILE A 142 13.66 1.84 4.52
C ILE A 142 13.56 1.94 6.03
N VAL A 143 12.53 2.64 6.50
CA VAL A 143 12.11 2.67 7.90
C VAL A 143 10.91 1.75 8.08
N ARG A 144 10.99 0.85 9.06
CA ARG A 144 9.89 -0.05 9.42
C ARG A 144 9.33 0.31 10.78
N ASP A 145 8.08 0.73 10.81
CA ASP A 145 7.31 1.02 12.01
C ASP A 145 6.27 -0.09 12.26
N PRO A 146 6.59 -1.08 13.11
CA PRO A 146 5.67 -2.19 13.39
C PRO A 146 4.37 -1.74 14.06
N ASN A 147 4.34 -0.56 14.70
CA ASN A 147 3.17 -0.04 15.40
C ASN A 147 2.05 0.40 14.45
N LYS A 148 2.37 0.59 13.16
CA LYS A 148 1.42 0.94 12.10
C LYS A 148 1.11 -0.25 11.18
N CYS A 149 1.69 -1.42 11.44
CA CYS A 149 1.51 -2.61 10.62
C CYS A 149 0.16 -3.28 10.92
N ILE A 150 -0.52 -3.73 9.87
CA ILE A 150 -1.80 -4.46 9.97
C ILE A 150 -1.66 -5.95 9.62
N ALA A 151 -0.42 -6.45 9.51
CA ALA A 151 -0.10 -7.83 9.13
C ALA A 151 -0.84 -8.33 7.85
N CYS A 152 -1.03 -7.43 6.87
CA CYS A 152 -1.78 -7.75 5.65
C CYS A 152 -1.05 -8.71 4.70
N GLY A 153 0.28 -8.80 4.81
CA GLY A 153 1.14 -9.68 4.03
C GLY A 153 1.58 -9.13 2.67
N ARG A 154 1.04 -7.99 2.19
CA ARG A 154 1.38 -7.44 0.86
C ARG A 154 2.88 -7.25 0.66
N CYS A 155 3.56 -6.68 1.66
CA CYS A 155 5.01 -6.45 1.64
C CYS A 155 5.83 -7.75 1.59
N ILE A 156 5.34 -8.83 2.22
CA ILE A 156 5.98 -10.15 2.18
C ILE A 156 5.79 -10.75 0.78
N THR A 157 4.55 -10.76 0.27
CA THR A 157 4.24 -11.30 -1.06
C THR A 157 5.04 -10.61 -2.16
N VAL A 158 5.10 -9.28 -2.19
CA VAL A 158 5.89 -8.56 -3.20
C VAL A 158 7.41 -8.83 -3.05
N CYS A 159 7.92 -8.90 -1.82
CA CYS A 159 9.34 -9.16 -1.57
C CYS A 159 9.75 -10.59 -1.97
N ASN A 160 8.87 -11.56 -1.77
CA ASN A 160 9.19 -12.97 -1.91
C ASN A 160 8.84 -13.50 -3.31
N GLU A 161 7.68 -13.13 -3.84
CA GLU A 161 7.14 -13.72 -5.07
C GLU A 161 7.46 -12.87 -6.29
N VAL A 162 7.56 -11.55 -6.14
CA VAL A 162 7.87 -10.64 -7.26
C VAL A 162 9.36 -10.33 -7.29
N GLN A 163 9.94 -9.92 -6.15
CA GLN A 163 11.36 -9.54 -6.08
C GLN A 163 12.29 -10.73 -5.82
N THR A 164 11.78 -11.85 -5.30
CA THR A 164 12.56 -13.06 -4.96
C THR A 164 13.70 -12.82 -3.94
N VAL A 165 13.56 -11.79 -3.09
CA VAL A 165 14.58 -11.38 -2.11
C VAL A 165 14.41 -12.06 -0.75
N TYR A 166 13.17 -12.33 -0.33
CA TYR A 166 12.88 -13.00 0.95
C TYR A 166 13.39 -12.26 2.21
N ALA A 167 13.36 -10.92 2.20
CA ALA A 167 13.80 -10.11 3.34
C ALA A 167 12.78 -10.05 4.49
N LEU A 168 11.48 -10.19 4.18
CA LEU A 168 10.38 -10.08 5.13
C LEU A 168 9.67 -11.42 5.32
N THR A 169 9.24 -11.69 6.54
CA THR A 169 8.47 -12.88 6.92
C THR A 169 7.45 -12.55 8.01
N ASN A 170 6.50 -13.44 8.21
CA ASN A 170 5.66 -13.41 9.41
C ASN A 170 6.33 -14.23 10.51
N SER A 171 6.41 -13.67 11.72
CA SER A 171 6.75 -14.42 12.92
C SER A 171 5.54 -14.53 13.85
N ASP A 172 5.65 -15.47 14.78
CA ASP A 172 4.67 -15.73 15.83
C ASP A 172 3.25 -16.03 15.31
N ARG A 173 2.26 -16.06 16.22
CA ARG A 173 0.87 -16.42 15.92
C ARG A 173 -0.10 -15.61 16.77
N GLY A 174 -1.34 -15.50 16.29
CA GLY A 174 -2.41 -14.79 16.99
C GLY A 174 -2.08 -13.29 17.16
N ILE A 175 -2.37 -12.74 18.33
CA ILE A 175 -2.09 -11.33 18.66
C ILE A 175 -0.59 -11.02 18.62
N GLY A 176 0.27 -12.03 18.83
CA GLY A 176 1.72 -11.88 18.74
C GLY A 176 2.26 -11.79 17.31
N SER A 177 1.45 -12.10 16.29
CA SER A 177 1.90 -12.16 14.90
C SER A 177 2.43 -10.81 14.43
N GLU A 178 3.61 -10.82 13.81
CA GLU A 178 4.23 -9.62 13.27
C GLU A 178 4.90 -9.87 11.91
N VAL A 179 4.95 -8.82 11.10
CA VAL A 179 5.82 -8.78 9.92
C VAL A 179 7.20 -8.32 10.37
N THR A 180 8.21 -9.15 10.14
CA THR A 180 9.58 -8.94 10.63
C THR A 180 10.62 -9.55 9.69
N THR A 181 11.90 -9.39 10.01
CA THR A 181 13.01 -10.03 9.28
C THR A 181 13.43 -11.33 9.98
N ALA A 182 14.28 -12.13 9.35
CA ALA A 182 14.78 -13.36 9.96
C ALA A 182 15.36 -13.08 11.37
N PHE A 183 14.85 -13.81 12.37
CA PHE A 183 15.19 -13.64 13.80
C PHE A 183 14.99 -12.23 14.38
N GLY A 184 14.25 -11.35 13.70
CA GLY A 184 14.00 -9.98 14.16
C GLY A 184 15.23 -9.07 14.18
N LEU A 185 16.26 -9.38 13.38
CA LEU A 185 17.54 -8.64 13.38
C LEU A 185 17.49 -7.25 12.72
N GLY A 186 16.33 -6.86 12.19
CA GLY A 186 16.11 -5.60 11.47
C GLY A 186 16.39 -5.70 9.97
N MET A 187 16.03 -4.65 9.25
CA MET A 187 16.12 -4.57 7.78
C MET A 187 17.55 -4.64 7.26
N ALA A 188 18.51 -3.97 7.92
CA ALA A 188 19.91 -3.97 7.47
C ALA A 188 20.62 -5.32 7.62
N GLN A 189 20.17 -6.16 8.56
CA GLN A 189 20.71 -7.51 8.78
C GLN A 189 19.92 -8.58 8.03
N SER A 190 19.06 -8.18 7.10
CA SER A 190 18.30 -9.08 6.23
C SER A 190 18.90 -9.09 4.81
N PRO A 191 18.49 -10.03 3.94
CA PRO A 191 18.85 -10.01 2.51
C PRO A 191 18.32 -8.81 1.70
N CYS A 192 17.74 -7.79 2.34
CA CYS A 192 17.12 -6.65 1.69
C CYS A 192 18.10 -5.92 0.76
N VAL A 193 17.69 -5.71 -0.48
CA VAL A 193 18.43 -4.95 -1.50
C VAL A 193 17.97 -3.48 -1.60
N ASN A 194 17.17 -3.02 -0.64
CA ASN A 194 16.66 -1.64 -0.56
C ASN A 194 15.86 -1.16 -1.79
N CYS A 195 15.17 -2.05 -2.51
CA CYS A 195 14.41 -1.68 -3.73
C CYS A 195 13.09 -0.92 -3.48
N GLY A 196 12.64 -0.80 -2.23
CA GLY A 196 11.44 -0.04 -1.87
C GLY A 196 10.09 -0.64 -2.28
N GLN A 197 10.04 -1.80 -2.95
CA GLN A 197 8.75 -2.38 -3.37
C GLN A 197 7.81 -2.67 -2.18
N CYS A 198 8.36 -3.01 -1.03
CA CYS A 198 7.54 -3.22 0.17
C CYS A 198 6.94 -1.93 0.75
N THR A 199 7.51 -0.74 0.49
CA THR A 199 6.95 0.56 0.90
C THR A 199 5.81 0.96 -0.04
N VAL A 200 5.97 0.75 -1.36
CA VAL A 200 4.95 1.03 -2.37
C VAL A 200 3.66 0.23 -2.14
N TYR A 201 3.78 -1.05 -1.80
CA TYR A 201 2.63 -1.94 -1.59
C TYR A 201 2.06 -1.89 -0.16
N CYS A 202 2.63 -1.08 0.73
CA CYS A 202 2.15 -0.95 2.10
C CYS A 202 0.84 -0.11 2.13
N PRO A 203 -0.29 -0.64 2.63
CA PRO A 203 -1.55 0.13 2.70
C PRO A 203 -1.56 1.19 3.82
N THR A 204 -0.52 1.23 4.65
CA THR A 204 -0.40 2.10 5.82
C THR A 204 1.00 2.71 5.90
N GLY A 205 1.30 3.48 6.94
CA GLY A 205 2.65 4.04 7.18
C GLY A 205 3.64 3.08 7.85
N ALA A 206 3.43 1.76 7.76
CA ALA A 206 4.28 0.78 8.46
C ALA A 206 5.65 0.58 7.78
N LEU A 207 5.72 0.74 6.47
CA LEU A 207 6.96 0.71 5.69
C LEU A 207 7.01 1.97 4.87
N ARG A 208 8.09 2.73 5.01
CA ARG A 208 8.30 4.00 4.32
C ARG A 208 9.77 4.18 3.99
N GLU A 209 10.06 5.08 3.08
CA GLU A 209 11.40 5.56 2.83
C GLU A 209 11.97 6.28 4.06
N ARG A 210 13.31 6.25 4.18
CA ARG A 210 14.04 7.12 5.08
C ARG A 210 13.96 8.55 4.52
N SER A 211 13.42 9.46 5.32
CA SER A 211 13.31 10.86 4.94
C SER A 211 14.64 11.56 5.14
N GLU A 212 15.12 12.25 4.11
CA GLU A 212 16.28 13.15 4.14
C GLU A 212 15.85 14.62 3.97
N ILE A 213 14.53 14.91 4.06
CA ILE A 213 13.97 16.24 3.82
C ILE A 213 14.61 17.31 4.72
N ASP A 214 14.80 17.02 6.00
CA ASP A 214 15.35 17.98 6.95
C ASP A 214 16.83 18.28 6.64
N GLU A 215 17.62 17.26 6.30
CA GLU A 215 19.02 17.43 5.89
C GLU A 215 19.14 18.26 4.60
N VAL A 216 18.19 18.09 3.67
CA VAL A 216 18.10 18.92 2.45
C VAL A 216 17.75 20.37 2.78
N TRP A 217 16.82 20.62 3.70
CA TRP A 217 16.50 21.98 4.14
C TRP A 217 17.67 22.65 4.85
N GLU A 218 18.37 21.93 5.72
CA GLU A 218 19.58 22.40 6.38
C GLU A 218 20.65 22.78 5.35
N ALA A 219 20.82 21.97 4.29
CA ALA A 219 21.76 22.28 3.22
C ALA A 219 21.35 23.52 2.42
N ILE A 220 20.07 23.65 2.03
CA ILE A 220 19.56 24.79 1.24
C ILE A 220 19.69 26.12 2.00
N LEU A 221 19.52 26.10 3.31
CA LEU A 221 19.55 27.30 4.15
C LEU A 221 20.96 27.66 4.65
N ASP A 222 21.95 26.82 4.37
CA ASP A 222 23.34 27.04 4.74
C ASP A 222 24.04 27.95 3.71
N PRO A 223 24.39 29.20 4.08
CA PRO A 223 24.97 30.17 3.15
C PRO A 223 26.39 29.80 2.70
N GLU A 224 27.05 28.84 3.35
CA GLU A 224 28.38 28.35 2.95
C GLU A 224 28.32 27.21 1.91
N LYS A 225 27.12 26.67 1.64
CA LYS A 225 26.93 25.58 0.68
C LYS A 225 26.41 26.09 -0.64
N HIS A 226 26.89 25.44 -1.71
CA HIS A 226 26.28 25.52 -3.03
C HIS A 226 25.53 24.21 -3.28
N VAL A 227 24.20 24.25 -3.25
CA VAL A 227 23.35 23.05 -3.27
C VAL A 227 22.91 22.73 -4.68
N ILE A 228 23.36 21.58 -5.17
CA ILE A 228 23.01 21.04 -6.48
C ILE A 228 21.93 19.98 -6.28
N VAL A 229 20.87 20.04 -7.08
CA VAL A 229 19.87 18.96 -7.19
C VAL A 229 19.92 18.32 -8.56
N GLN A 230 19.75 17.00 -8.58
CA GLN A 230 19.67 16.18 -9.79
C GLN A 230 18.44 15.28 -9.72
N GLU A 231 17.54 15.36 -10.70
CA GLU A 231 16.41 14.42 -10.80
C GLU A 231 16.81 13.14 -11.53
N ALA A 232 16.23 12.01 -11.12
CA ALA A 232 16.29 10.78 -11.89
C ALA A 232 15.36 10.83 -13.13
N PRO A 233 15.64 10.03 -14.18
CA PRO A 233 14.86 10.04 -15.42
C PRO A 233 13.36 9.82 -15.22
N SER A 234 12.96 8.91 -14.32
CA SER A 234 11.57 8.52 -14.06
C SER A 234 10.73 9.61 -13.40
N ILE A 235 11.33 10.51 -12.62
CA ILE A 235 10.59 11.52 -11.84
C ILE A 235 9.84 12.48 -12.76
N ARG A 236 10.38 12.78 -13.94
CA ARG A 236 9.78 13.73 -14.89
C ARG A 236 8.46 13.23 -15.50
N VAL A 237 8.13 11.94 -15.36
CA VAL A 237 6.90 11.33 -15.91
C VAL A 237 5.92 10.87 -14.83
N SER A 238 6.37 10.74 -13.57
CA SER A 238 5.54 10.30 -12.44
C SER A 238 5.13 11.43 -11.50
N LEU A 239 5.97 12.45 -11.31
CA LEU A 239 5.72 13.50 -10.31
C LEU A 239 4.40 14.24 -10.53
N GLY A 240 3.95 14.40 -11.77
CA GLY A 240 2.70 15.08 -12.08
C GLY A 240 1.46 14.42 -11.45
N GLU A 241 1.48 13.11 -11.24
CA GLU A 241 0.36 12.32 -10.71
C GLU A 241 0.02 12.75 -9.27
N GLU A 242 1.05 13.09 -8.49
CA GLU A 242 0.93 13.63 -7.12
C GLU A 242 0.25 15.01 -7.06
N PHE A 243 0.20 15.71 -8.20
CA PHE A 243 -0.50 16.99 -8.35
C PHE A 243 -1.84 16.83 -9.10
N GLY A 244 -2.35 15.61 -9.23
CA GLY A 244 -3.63 15.31 -9.89
C GLY A 244 -3.57 15.40 -11.42
N MET A 245 -2.38 15.38 -12.02
CA MET A 245 -2.25 15.30 -13.48
C MET A 245 -2.48 13.86 -13.97
N PRO A 246 -2.93 13.65 -15.23
CA PRO A 246 -3.09 12.31 -15.79
C PRO A 246 -1.79 11.50 -15.77
N LEU A 247 -1.91 10.17 -15.62
CA LEU A 247 -0.78 9.24 -15.66
C LEU A 247 0.08 9.44 -16.91
N GLY A 248 1.42 9.42 -16.74
CA GLY A 248 2.37 9.64 -17.83
C GLY A 248 2.53 11.10 -18.27
N SER A 249 2.00 12.05 -17.52
CA SER A 249 2.22 13.48 -17.77
C SER A 249 3.69 13.86 -17.62
N VAL A 250 4.27 14.46 -18.67
CA VAL A 250 5.68 14.87 -18.69
C VAL A 250 5.83 16.29 -18.11
N THR A 251 6.52 16.44 -16.98
CA THR A 251 6.58 17.70 -16.20
C THR A 251 7.98 18.27 -15.91
N PRO A 252 9.05 18.06 -16.71
CA PRO A 252 10.41 18.46 -16.35
C PRO A 252 10.54 19.97 -16.11
N LYS A 253 9.99 20.81 -17.01
CA LYS A 253 10.07 22.27 -16.87
C LYS A 253 9.38 22.81 -15.61
N LYS A 254 8.24 22.22 -15.22
CA LYS A 254 7.50 22.61 -14.01
C LYS A 254 8.30 22.23 -12.76
N MET A 255 8.88 21.03 -12.77
CA MET A 255 9.75 20.55 -11.69
C MET A 255 11.00 21.41 -11.56
N TYR A 256 11.68 21.77 -12.65
CA TYR A 256 12.84 22.68 -12.59
C TYR A 256 12.49 24.05 -12.02
N ALA A 257 11.35 24.61 -12.42
CA ALA A 257 10.87 25.86 -11.86
C ALA A 257 10.57 25.75 -10.36
N ALA A 258 9.98 24.62 -9.93
CA ALA A 258 9.71 24.36 -8.52
C ALA A 258 10.99 24.22 -7.69
N LEU A 259 11.97 23.44 -8.17
CA LEU A 259 13.26 23.26 -7.49
C LEU A 259 14.01 24.59 -7.33
N ARG A 260 14.05 25.44 -8.37
CA ARG A 260 14.63 26.79 -8.25
C ARG A 260 13.88 27.65 -7.23
N LYS A 261 12.56 27.52 -7.14
CA LYS A 261 11.74 28.26 -6.18
C LYS A 261 11.92 27.76 -4.74
N ILE A 262 12.24 26.49 -4.55
CA ILE A 262 12.53 25.89 -3.25
C ILE A 262 13.84 26.46 -2.66
N GLY A 263 14.84 26.74 -3.51
CA GLY A 263 16.08 27.38 -3.08
C GLY A 263 17.37 26.70 -3.55
N PHE A 264 17.29 25.70 -4.44
CA PHE A 264 18.49 25.07 -4.99
C PHE A 264 19.28 26.04 -5.89
N ASP A 265 20.59 26.15 -5.68
CA ASP A 265 21.49 27.00 -6.46
C ASP A 265 21.67 26.50 -7.89
N SER A 266 21.63 25.18 -8.09
CA SER A 266 21.78 24.55 -9.39
C SER A 266 20.85 23.35 -9.56
N VAL A 267 20.11 23.35 -10.66
CA VAL A 267 19.24 22.24 -11.07
C VAL A 267 19.89 21.58 -12.28
N MET A 268 20.34 20.34 -12.10
CA MET A 268 20.99 19.50 -13.10
C MET A 268 20.15 18.25 -13.38
N ASP A 269 20.43 17.52 -14.45
CA ASP A 269 19.65 16.35 -14.87
C ASP A 269 20.53 15.08 -14.83
N THR A 270 20.08 14.01 -14.16
CA THR A 270 20.80 12.72 -14.11
C THR A 270 20.92 12.08 -15.49
N ASN A 271 20.10 12.47 -16.47
CA ASN A 271 20.28 12.01 -17.85
C ASN A 271 21.67 12.37 -18.40
N PHE A 272 22.25 13.49 -17.98
CA PHE A 272 23.61 13.85 -18.37
C PHE A 272 24.63 12.82 -17.84
N THR A 273 24.51 12.41 -16.57
CA THR A 273 25.40 11.40 -16.01
C THR A 273 25.09 9.99 -16.54
N ALA A 274 23.85 9.74 -16.96
CA ALA A 274 23.50 8.54 -17.70
C ALA A 274 24.21 8.50 -19.07
N ASP A 275 24.25 9.61 -19.81
CA ASP A 275 25.01 9.71 -21.07
C ASP A 275 26.51 9.46 -20.84
N LEU A 276 27.08 10.01 -19.76
CA LEU A 276 28.47 9.72 -19.38
C LEU A 276 28.68 8.24 -19.06
N THR A 277 27.73 7.60 -18.38
CA THR A 277 27.80 6.16 -18.07
C THR A 277 27.79 5.30 -19.34
N ILE A 278 27.13 5.74 -20.42
CA ILE A 278 27.15 5.06 -21.72
C ILE A 278 28.49 5.23 -22.45
N MET A 279 29.23 6.32 -22.16
CA MET A 279 30.50 6.63 -22.81
C MET A 279 31.70 5.88 -22.20
N GLU A 280 31.61 5.47 -20.93
CA GLU A 280 32.62 4.66 -20.22
C GLU A 280 32.56 3.17 -20.62
#